data_AF-A0A8J5RHE5-F1
#
_entry.id   AF-A0A8J5RHE5-F1
#
_cell.length_a   1.000
_cell.length_b   1.000
_cell.length_c   1.000
_cell.angle_alpha   90.00
_cell.angle_beta   90.00
_cell.angle_gamma   90.00
#
_symmetry.space_group_name_H-M   'P 1'
#
loop_
_entity.id
_entity.type
_entity.pdbx_description
1 polymer ?
#
loop_
_entity_poly.entity_id
_entity_poly.type
_entity_poly.pdbx_seq_one_letter_code
_entity_poly.pdbx_strand_id
1 'polypeptide(L)'
;MKIDYQKKVALLQKQKKRGVKLETLEKTKAAVSHLHTRYIVDMQSMDSTVSEINRLRDKQLYKKLVDLVDGMAKMWSSMHHHHKFQFNIISGIRGFEVPPLPRGTTDQHYRHTRDLRDIVREWHMQFEKLMDNQKGYIKALNAWLKLNLIPIESNLKEKVSSPPRQVEPPIKNLLHAWHDHLERLPIELAKTAIKSFAEVISNIVLLQEEEITLRRRCEDTRRDRDRKIAQFEEWHRRYMERKASLGEDANTEVAETVNPDPVIDRKFAIEELEIRLKEEEGHHLRLARQVREKSLANLRMHLPELFRNMADFASFCHEMYSHLSKFAVLPKDEVQG
;
A
#
# COMPACT_ATOMS: atom_id res chain seq x y z
N MET A 1 -39.04 32.44 -7.55
CA MET A 1 -40.44 31.95 -7.44
C MET A 1 -41.14 32.29 -6.14
N LYS A 2 -40.74 31.73 -4.97
CA LYS A 2 -41.32 32.14 -3.65
C LYS A 2 -41.24 33.65 -3.42
N ILE A 3 -40.05 34.22 -3.65
CA ILE A 3 -39.78 35.66 -3.49
C ILE A 3 -40.61 36.50 -4.47
N ASP A 4 -40.74 36.07 -5.73
CA ASP A 4 -41.48 36.82 -6.76
C ASP A 4 -42.99 36.79 -6.48
N TYR A 5 -43.51 35.65 -6.04
CA TYR A 5 -44.87 35.51 -5.54
C TYR A 5 -45.12 36.47 -4.36
N GLN A 6 -44.27 36.45 -3.34
CA GLN A 6 -44.38 37.34 -2.18
C GLN A 6 -44.35 38.83 -2.56
N LYS A 7 -43.42 39.24 -3.43
CA LYS A 7 -43.34 40.61 -3.96
C LYS A 7 -44.61 41.01 -4.70
N LYS A 8 -45.19 40.11 -5.51
CA LYS A 8 -46.41 40.39 -6.27
C LYS A 8 -47.65 40.46 -5.37
N VAL A 9 -47.74 39.61 -4.34
CA VAL A 9 -48.78 39.68 -3.30
C VAL A 9 -48.71 41.02 -2.56
N ALA A 10 -47.51 41.45 -2.15
CA ALA A 10 -47.32 42.75 -1.49
C ALA A 10 -47.73 43.93 -2.40
N LEU A 11 -47.40 43.86 -3.70
CA LEU A 11 -47.84 44.83 -4.68
C LEU A 11 -49.37 44.90 -4.80
N LEU A 12 -50.05 43.75 -4.87
CA LEU A 12 -51.51 43.68 -4.93
C LEU A 12 -52.15 44.30 -3.69
N GLN A 13 -51.63 44.03 -2.49
CA GLN A 13 -52.11 44.62 -1.24
C GLN A 13 -51.95 46.16 -1.24
N LYS A 14 -50.82 46.66 -1.74
CA LYS A 14 -50.57 48.10 -1.85
C LYS A 14 -51.51 48.78 -2.84
N GLN A 15 -51.83 48.14 -3.96
CA GLN A 15 -52.80 48.65 -4.94
C GLN A 15 -54.23 48.66 -4.39
N LYS A 16 -54.64 47.63 -3.65
CA LYS A 16 -55.93 47.60 -2.94
C LYS A 16 -56.07 48.77 -1.97
N LYS A 17 -55.02 49.08 -1.19
CA LYS A 17 -55.01 50.21 -0.24
C LYS A 17 -55.05 51.58 -0.91
N ARG A 18 -54.53 51.72 -2.14
CA ARG A 18 -54.42 52.99 -2.85
C ARG A 18 -55.58 53.30 -3.81
N GLY A 19 -56.58 52.42 -3.91
CA GLY A 19 -57.74 52.65 -4.78
C GLY A 19 -57.40 52.72 -6.27
N VAL A 20 -56.49 51.86 -6.75
CA VAL A 20 -56.07 51.84 -8.17
C VAL A 20 -57.24 51.38 -9.07
N LYS A 21 -57.27 51.84 -10.34
CA LYS A 21 -58.24 51.44 -11.37
C LYS A 21 -58.47 49.92 -11.39
N LEU A 22 -59.73 49.51 -11.53
CA LEU A 22 -60.18 48.11 -11.50
C LEU A 22 -59.41 47.23 -12.49
N GLU A 23 -59.19 47.70 -13.71
CA GLU A 23 -58.47 46.95 -14.75
C GLU A 23 -57.03 46.59 -14.33
N THR A 24 -56.31 47.54 -13.72
CA THR A 24 -54.94 47.32 -13.22
C THR A 24 -54.93 46.37 -12.03
N LEU A 25 -55.97 46.42 -11.19
CA LEU A 25 -56.14 45.51 -10.07
C LEU A 25 -56.37 44.07 -10.54
N GLU A 26 -57.25 43.87 -11.53
CA GLU A 26 -57.52 42.54 -12.10
C GLU A 26 -56.29 41.96 -12.82
N LYS A 27 -55.54 42.76 -13.59
CA LYS A 27 -54.25 42.32 -14.17
C LYS A 27 -53.26 41.87 -13.10
N THR A 28 -53.18 42.57 -11.98
CA THR A 28 -52.29 42.21 -10.88
C THR A 28 -52.77 40.96 -10.14
N LYS A 29 -54.08 40.78 -9.94
CA LYS A 29 -54.67 39.54 -9.40
C LYS A 29 -54.37 38.34 -10.29
N ALA A 30 -54.55 38.46 -11.60
CA ALA A 30 -54.24 37.39 -12.55
C ALA A 30 -52.76 36.98 -12.47
N ALA A 31 -51.85 37.95 -12.42
CA ALA A 31 -50.42 37.68 -12.26
C ALA A 31 -50.07 37.01 -10.91
N VAL A 32 -50.73 37.40 -9.81
CA VAL A 32 -50.59 36.73 -8.50
C VAL A 32 -51.08 35.29 -8.57
N SER A 33 -52.23 35.04 -9.19
CA SER A 33 -52.78 33.69 -9.36
C SER A 33 -51.85 32.80 -10.18
N HIS A 34 -51.34 33.30 -11.31
CA HIS A 34 -50.38 32.57 -12.14
C HIS A 34 -49.07 32.24 -11.38
N LEU A 35 -48.51 33.22 -10.67
CA LEU A 35 -47.31 33.01 -9.83
C LEU A 35 -47.58 32.05 -8.68
N HIS A 36 -48.80 32.04 -8.11
CA HIS A 36 -49.18 31.09 -7.07
C HIS A 36 -49.18 29.66 -7.62
N THR A 37 -49.87 29.41 -8.73
CA THR A 37 -49.89 28.08 -9.36
C THR A 37 -48.48 27.58 -9.65
N ARG A 38 -47.63 28.42 -10.24
CA ARG A 38 -46.24 28.05 -10.56
C ARG A 38 -45.41 27.80 -9.29
N TYR A 39 -45.58 28.61 -8.25
CA TYR A 39 -44.94 28.39 -6.94
C TYR A 39 -45.37 27.05 -6.31
N ILE A 40 -46.64 26.67 -6.40
CA ILE A 40 -47.14 25.38 -5.90
C ILE A 40 -46.53 24.22 -6.69
N VAL A 41 -46.52 24.31 -8.02
CA VAL A 41 -45.91 23.29 -8.88
C VAL A 41 -44.42 23.13 -8.59
N ASP A 42 -43.68 24.23 -8.44
CA ASP A 42 -42.25 24.20 -8.08
C ASP A 42 -42.03 23.52 -6.72
N MET A 43 -42.89 23.82 -5.73
CA MET A 43 -42.79 23.20 -4.40
C MET A 43 -43.10 21.70 -4.45
N GLN A 44 -44.12 21.27 -5.19
CA GLN A 44 -44.45 19.86 -5.37
C GLN A 44 -43.34 19.09 -6.09
N SER A 45 -42.73 19.69 -7.11
CA SER A 45 -41.58 19.13 -7.82
C SER A 45 -40.37 18.94 -6.88
N MET A 46 -40.12 19.94 -6.02
CA MET A 46 -39.08 19.87 -4.99
C MET A 46 -39.37 18.79 -3.94
N ASP A 47 -40.60 18.72 -3.40
CA ASP A 47 -41.01 17.68 -2.46
C ASP A 47 -40.87 16.27 -3.06
N SER A 48 -41.21 16.11 -4.34
CA SER A 48 -41.00 14.85 -5.10
C SER A 48 -39.52 14.47 -5.18
N THR A 49 -38.66 15.44 -5.51
CA THR A 49 -37.20 15.23 -5.57
C THR A 49 -36.63 14.84 -4.20
N VAL A 50 -37.05 15.52 -3.12
CA VAL A 50 -36.64 15.19 -1.75
C VAL A 50 -37.12 13.79 -1.35
N SER A 51 -38.35 13.43 -1.70
CA SER A 51 -38.89 12.09 -1.45
C SER A 51 -38.05 11.00 -2.14
N GLU A 52 -37.67 11.23 -3.39
CA GLU A 52 -36.86 10.29 -4.15
C GLU A 52 -35.43 10.16 -3.59
N ILE A 53 -34.82 11.27 -3.17
CA ILE A 53 -33.53 11.27 -2.45
C ILE A 53 -33.62 10.43 -1.17
N ASN A 54 -34.67 10.65 -0.36
CA ASN A 54 -34.88 9.90 0.88
C ASN A 54 -35.09 8.40 0.59
N ARG A 55 -35.84 8.06 -0.46
CA ARG A 55 -36.04 6.68 -0.90
C ARG A 55 -34.72 6.02 -1.30
N LEU A 56 -33.91 6.69 -2.13
CA LEU A 56 -32.60 6.19 -2.54
C LEU A 56 -31.66 6.00 -1.34
N ARG A 57 -31.63 6.97 -0.42
CA ARG A 57 -30.85 6.91 0.81
C ARG A 57 -31.24 5.73 1.71
N ASP A 58 -32.50 5.65 2.08
CA ASP A 58 -32.96 4.79 3.17
C ASP A 58 -33.29 3.38 2.70
N LYS A 59 -33.76 3.21 1.45
CA LYS A 59 -34.19 1.90 0.92
C LYS A 59 -33.13 1.22 0.07
N GLN A 60 -32.23 1.97 -0.57
CA GLN A 60 -31.21 1.39 -1.47
C GLN A 60 -29.80 1.49 -0.91
N LEU A 61 -29.33 2.71 -0.65
CA LEU A 61 -27.97 2.95 -0.18
C LEU A 61 -27.73 2.30 1.18
N TYR A 62 -28.65 2.49 2.13
CA TYR A 62 -28.52 1.89 3.46
C TYR A 62 -28.34 0.36 3.39
N LYS A 63 -29.17 -0.33 2.59
CA LYS A 63 -29.05 -1.79 2.39
C LYS A 63 -27.67 -2.18 1.85
N LYS A 64 -27.18 -1.49 0.82
CA LYS A 64 -25.85 -1.74 0.27
C LYS A 64 -24.72 -1.50 1.28
N LEU A 65 -24.88 -0.52 2.17
CA LEU A 65 -23.91 -0.26 3.23
C LEU A 65 -23.94 -1.35 4.31
N VAL A 66 -25.12 -1.86 4.67
CA VAL A 66 -25.24 -3.01 5.59
C VAL A 66 -24.54 -4.24 5.00
N ASP A 67 -24.81 -4.56 3.73
CA ASP A 67 -24.18 -5.68 3.03
C ASP A 67 -22.65 -5.50 2.95
N LEU A 68 -22.18 -4.28 2.72
CA LEU A 68 -20.75 -3.96 2.71
C LEU A 68 -20.12 -4.16 4.08
N VAL A 69 -20.76 -3.70 5.17
CA VAL A 69 -20.25 -3.90 6.54
C VAL A 69 -20.11 -5.39 6.88
N ASP A 70 -21.11 -6.20 6.51
CA ASP A 70 -21.05 -7.66 6.69
C ASP A 70 -19.94 -8.30 5.84
N GLY A 71 -19.82 -7.91 4.57
CA GLY A 71 -18.75 -8.35 3.68
C GLY A 71 -17.35 -8.02 4.24
N MET A 72 -17.18 -6.81 4.77
CA MET A 72 -15.94 -6.38 5.42
C MET A 72 -15.65 -7.18 6.69
N ALA A 73 -16.66 -7.46 7.53
CA ALA A 73 -16.50 -8.28 8.73
C ALA A 73 -15.96 -9.69 8.39
N LYS A 74 -16.52 -10.31 7.34
CA LYS A 74 -16.09 -11.63 6.84
C LYS A 74 -14.68 -11.59 6.25
N MET A 75 -14.39 -10.59 5.41
CA MET A 75 -13.05 -10.41 4.82
C MET A 75 -11.98 -10.25 5.91
N TRP A 76 -12.20 -9.37 6.89
CA TRP A 76 -11.24 -9.14 7.97
C TRP A 76 -11.10 -10.36 8.90
N SER A 77 -12.17 -11.13 9.12
CA SER A 77 -12.09 -12.41 9.82
C SER A 77 -11.15 -13.40 9.12
N SER A 78 -11.30 -13.53 7.79
CA SER A 78 -10.44 -14.35 6.96
C SER A 78 -8.98 -13.86 6.97
N MET A 79 -8.76 -12.56 6.81
CA MET A 79 -7.41 -11.96 6.91
C MET A 79 -6.77 -12.23 8.27
N HIS A 80 -7.51 -12.08 9.37
CA HIS A 80 -7.01 -12.39 10.70
C HIS A 80 -6.59 -13.87 10.81
N HIS A 81 -7.43 -14.79 10.32
CA HIS A 81 -7.10 -16.21 10.32
C HIS A 81 -5.79 -16.51 9.56
N HIS A 82 -5.65 -15.95 8.36
CA HIS A 82 -4.45 -16.14 7.54
C HIS A 82 -3.19 -15.55 8.19
N HIS A 83 -3.25 -14.31 8.70
CA HIS A 83 -2.10 -13.69 9.35
C HIS A 83 -1.70 -14.40 10.64
N LYS A 84 -2.68 -14.86 11.43
CA LYS A 84 -2.43 -15.66 12.64
C LYS A 84 -1.78 -17.00 12.29
N PHE A 85 -2.24 -17.66 11.23
CA PHE A 85 -1.63 -18.89 10.74
C PHE A 85 -0.19 -18.68 10.26
N GLN A 86 0.05 -17.63 9.46
CA GLN A 86 1.39 -17.24 9.03
C GLN A 86 2.31 -16.95 10.23
N PHE A 87 1.83 -16.20 11.22
CA PHE A 87 2.55 -15.93 12.46
C PHE A 87 2.96 -17.21 13.19
N ASN A 88 2.05 -18.18 13.32
CA ASN A 88 2.33 -19.46 13.98
C ASN A 88 3.42 -20.27 13.24
N ILE A 89 3.36 -20.35 11.91
CA ILE A 89 4.39 -21.01 11.10
C ILE A 89 5.74 -20.32 11.30
N ILE A 90 5.74 -19.00 11.16
CA ILE A 90 6.97 -18.19 11.16
C ILE A 90 7.61 -18.12 12.54
N SER A 91 6.84 -18.25 13.61
CA SER A 91 7.38 -18.34 14.97
C SER A 91 8.39 -19.48 15.15
N GLY A 92 8.27 -20.55 14.33
CA GLY A 92 9.25 -21.64 14.26
C GLY A 92 10.63 -21.23 13.76
N ILE A 93 10.79 -20.07 13.10
CA ILE A 93 12.09 -19.56 12.61
C ILE A 93 13.11 -19.37 13.73
N ARG A 94 12.65 -19.24 14.98
CA ARG A 94 13.49 -19.11 16.18
C ARG A 94 14.37 -20.35 16.41
N GLY A 95 13.96 -21.52 15.92
CA GLY A 95 14.72 -22.77 16.05
C GLY A 95 15.72 -23.07 14.93
N PHE A 96 15.80 -22.24 13.88
CA PHE A 96 16.70 -22.52 12.73
C PHE A 96 18.17 -22.21 13.03
N GLU A 97 19.06 -23.17 12.87
CA GLU A 97 20.50 -22.89 12.98
C GLU A 97 21.12 -22.55 11.62
N VAL A 98 22.12 -21.67 11.62
CA VAL A 98 22.92 -21.41 10.41
C VAL A 98 23.77 -22.66 10.15
N PRO A 99 23.74 -23.26 8.94
CA PRO A 99 24.60 -24.39 8.64
C PRO A 99 26.08 -24.05 8.84
N PRO A 100 26.89 -24.99 9.36
CA PRO A 100 28.29 -24.72 9.72
C PRO A 100 29.17 -24.34 8.52
N LEU A 101 28.80 -24.76 7.30
CA LEU A 101 29.38 -24.22 6.06
C LEU A 101 28.43 -23.20 5.44
N PRO A 102 28.79 -21.90 5.43
CA PRO A 102 28.01 -20.88 4.74
C PRO A 102 28.05 -21.16 3.23
N ARG A 103 26.90 -21.49 2.65
CA ARG A 103 26.74 -21.39 1.20
C ARG A 103 26.63 -19.91 0.85
N GLY A 104 27.54 -19.40 0.02
CA GLY A 104 27.49 -18.02 -0.46
C GLY A 104 26.15 -17.67 -1.10
N THR A 105 25.84 -16.39 -1.17
CA THR A 105 24.67 -15.84 -1.85
C THR A 105 24.79 -16.13 -3.34
N THR A 106 23.83 -16.85 -3.92
CA THR A 106 23.78 -17.12 -5.35
C THR A 106 22.99 -16.01 -6.03
N ASP A 107 23.12 -15.85 -7.35
CA ASP A 107 22.31 -14.88 -8.09
C ASP A 107 20.80 -15.18 -7.97
N GLN A 108 20.42 -16.44 -7.72
CA GLN A 108 19.04 -16.80 -7.39
C GLN A 108 18.62 -16.28 -6.01
N HIS A 109 19.45 -16.47 -4.98
CA HIS A 109 19.17 -15.95 -3.63
C HIS A 109 18.99 -14.43 -3.64
N TYR A 110 19.86 -13.73 -4.37
CA TYR A 110 19.80 -12.27 -4.53
C TYR A 110 18.52 -11.82 -5.23
N ARG A 111 18.17 -12.46 -6.36
CA ARG A 111 16.92 -12.17 -7.07
C ARG A 111 15.69 -12.39 -6.17
N HIS A 112 15.59 -13.52 -5.49
CA HIS A 112 14.46 -13.78 -4.58
C HIS A 112 14.34 -12.77 -3.45
N THR A 113 15.47 -12.34 -2.88
CA THR A 113 15.47 -11.34 -1.80
C THR A 113 15.01 -9.97 -2.32
N ARG A 114 15.45 -9.60 -3.52
CA ARG A 114 15.01 -8.39 -4.21
C ARG A 114 13.52 -8.43 -4.54
N ASP A 115 13.05 -9.55 -5.09
CA ASP A 115 11.64 -9.71 -5.45
C ASP A 115 10.75 -9.67 -4.18
N LEU A 116 11.20 -10.26 -3.07
CA LEU A 116 10.53 -10.14 -1.76
C LEU A 116 10.45 -8.68 -1.30
N ARG A 117 11.53 -7.90 -1.39
CA ARG A 117 11.52 -6.48 -1.05
C ARG A 117 10.47 -5.73 -1.86
N ASP A 118 10.42 -5.97 -3.16
CA ASP A 118 9.53 -5.25 -4.07
C ASP A 118 8.06 -5.62 -3.79
N ILE A 119 7.77 -6.90 -3.51
CA ILE A 119 6.45 -7.36 -3.07
C ILE A 119 6.02 -6.71 -1.76
N VAL A 120 6.92 -6.60 -0.76
CA VAL A 120 6.59 -5.97 0.53
C VAL A 120 6.35 -4.46 0.37
N ARG A 121 7.11 -3.78 -0.49
CA ARG A 121 6.88 -2.36 -0.81
C ARG A 121 5.54 -2.15 -1.51
N GLU A 122 5.20 -3.01 -2.45
CA GLU A 122 3.90 -2.98 -3.12
C GLU A 122 2.77 -3.23 -2.11
N TRP A 123 2.93 -4.22 -1.24
CA TRP A 123 1.97 -4.48 -0.15
C TRP A 123 1.76 -3.26 0.75
N HIS A 124 2.83 -2.58 1.16
CA HIS A 124 2.73 -1.34 1.94
C HIS A 124 1.90 -0.28 1.21
N MET A 125 2.21 -0.01 -0.07
CA MET A 125 1.49 1.00 -0.87
C MET A 125 0.02 0.63 -1.04
N GLN A 126 -0.30 -0.63 -1.34
CA GLN A 126 -1.68 -1.08 -1.54
C GLN A 126 -2.48 -1.08 -0.24
N PHE A 127 -1.84 -1.43 0.88
CA PHE A 127 -2.44 -1.32 2.20
C PHE A 127 -2.80 0.12 2.53
N GLU A 128 -1.89 1.06 2.28
CA GLU A 128 -2.14 2.49 2.47
C GLU A 128 -3.32 2.98 1.61
N LYS A 129 -3.31 2.67 0.32
CA LYS A 129 -4.42 3.01 -0.59
C LYS A 129 -5.75 2.44 -0.12
N LEU A 130 -5.78 1.19 0.34
CA LEU A 130 -7.00 0.56 0.86
C LEU A 130 -7.57 1.36 2.04
N MET A 131 -6.73 1.67 3.03
CA MET A 131 -7.17 2.39 4.23
C MET A 131 -7.60 3.83 3.93
N ASP A 132 -6.87 4.53 3.07
CA ASP A 132 -7.18 5.90 2.69
C ASP A 132 -8.48 5.98 1.89
N ASN A 133 -8.69 5.07 0.94
CA ASN A 133 -9.93 4.99 0.17
C ASN A 133 -11.13 4.66 1.06
N GLN A 134 -10.96 3.75 2.03
CA GLN A 134 -12.02 3.40 2.98
C GLN A 134 -12.40 4.61 3.85
N LYS A 135 -11.42 5.33 4.40
CA LYS A 135 -11.67 6.57 5.16
C LYS A 135 -12.31 7.64 4.28
N GLY A 136 -11.80 7.83 3.07
CA GLY A 136 -12.30 8.80 2.09
C GLY A 136 -13.75 8.54 1.70
N TYR A 137 -14.11 7.29 1.44
CA TYR A 137 -15.47 6.88 1.10
C TYR A 137 -16.47 7.22 2.22
N ILE A 138 -16.15 6.86 3.46
CA ILE A 138 -17.03 7.15 4.60
C ILE A 138 -17.12 8.65 4.91
N LYS A 139 -16.01 9.40 4.74
CA LYS A 139 -16.03 10.87 4.85
C LYS A 139 -16.93 11.52 3.81
N ALA A 140 -16.84 11.08 2.55
CA ALA A 140 -17.67 11.58 1.45
C ALA A 140 -19.16 11.28 1.69
N LEU A 141 -19.50 10.08 2.14
CA LEU A 141 -20.88 9.72 2.49
C LEU A 141 -21.44 10.55 3.64
N ASN A 142 -20.65 10.79 4.69
CA ASN A 142 -21.06 11.67 5.79
C ASN A 142 -21.27 13.12 5.33
N ALA A 143 -20.40 13.64 4.46
CA ALA A 143 -20.56 14.98 3.90
C ALA A 143 -21.83 15.08 3.02
N TRP A 144 -22.08 14.09 2.18
CA TRP A 144 -23.31 14.00 1.39
C TRP A 144 -24.54 13.93 2.29
N LEU A 145 -24.50 13.10 3.35
CA LEU A 145 -25.65 12.94 4.24
C LEU A 145 -26.04 14.26 4.93
N LYS A 146 -25.06 15.07 5.36
CA LYS A 146 -25.32 16.40 5.94
C LYS A 146 -26.15 17.32 5.03
N LEU A 147 -25.96 17.23 3.71
CA LEU A 147 -26.72 18.01 2.73
C LEU A 147 -28.16 17.50 2.55
N ASN A 148 -28.41 16.22 2.85
CA ASN A 148 -29.70 15.55 2.62
C ASN A 148 -30.54 15.37 3.89
N LEU A 149 -30.04 15.83 5.05
CA LEU A 149 -30.76 15.79 6.32
C LEU A 149 -31.45 17.12 6.67
N ILE A 150 -31.16 18.20 5.96
CA ILE A 150 -31.77 19.51 6.21
C ILE A 150 -33.20 19.50 5.64
N PRO A 151 -34.25 19.65 6.46
CA PRO A 151 -35.61 19.77 5.94
C PRO A 151 -35.71 21.03 5.09
N ILE A 152 -36.08 20.87 3.82
CA ILE A 152 -36.41 22.01 2.96
C ILE A 152 -37.76 22.54 3.43
N GLU A 153 -37.85 23.82 3.79
CA GLU A 153 -39.08 24.47 4.23
C GLU A 153 -40.15 24.46 3.12
N SER A 154 -40.95 23.41 3.03
CA SER A 154 -42.20 23.38 2.25
C SER A 154 -43.37 23.81 3.12
N ASN A 155 -43.70 25.10 3.09
CA ASN A 155 -44.79 25.72 3.86
C ASN A 155 -46.20 25.24 3.46
N LEU A 156 -46.35 24.15 2.70
CA LEU A 156 -47.66 23.57 2.37
C LEU A 156 -48.23 22.70 3.49
N LYS A 157 -47.40 22.24 4.44
CA LYS A 157 -47.82 21.35 5.53
C LYS A 157 -48.17 22.05 6.85
N GLU A 158 -48.36 23.37 6.86
CA GLU A 158 -48.72 24.13 8.08
C GLU A 158 -50.18 23.91 8.55
N LYS A 159 -50.90 22.95 7.96
CA LYS A 159 -52.26 22.53 8.41
C LYS A 159 -52.37 21.03 8.70
N VAL A 160 -51.34 20.42 9.28
CA VAL A 160 -51.49 19.13 9.96
C VAL A 160 -50.93 19.28 11.37
N SER A 161 -51.81 19.13 12.35
CA SER A 161 -51.66 19.38 13.79
C SER A 161 -50.74 18.36 14.50
N SER A 162 -49.58 18.05 13.94
CA SER A 162 -48.55 17.24 14.59
C SER A 162 -47.16 17.62 14.07
N PRO A 163 -46.14 17.81 14.94
CA PRO A 163 -44.77 17.94 14.47
C PRO A 163 -44.43 16.69 13.65
N PRO A 164 -43.90 16.81 12.42
CA PRO A 164 -43.43 15.63 11.72
C PRO A 164 -42.34 15.01 12.59
N ARG A 165 -42.59 13.80 13.11
CA ARG A 165 -41.55 12.99 13.76
C ARG A 165 -40.44 12.82 12.74
N GLN A 166 -39.38 13.60 12.86
CA GLN A 166 -38.15 13.38 12.10
C GLN A 166 -37.55 12.09 12.63
N VAL A 167 -37.93 10.97 12.04
CA VAL A 167 -37.25 9.70 12.26
C VAL A 167 -35.85 9.90 11.68
N GLU A 168 -34.85 10.02 12.54
CA GLU A 168 -33.46 10.06 12.07
C GLU A 168 -33.19 8.79 11.26
N PRO A 169 -32.72 8.92 10.01
CA PRO A 169 -32.57 7.76 9.16
C PRO A 169 -31.43 6.89 9.70
N PRO A 170 -31.59 5.55 9.76
CA PRO A 170 -30.65 4.64 10.39
C PRO A 170 -29.24 4.69 9.75
N ILE A 171 -29.16 5.11 8.49
CA ILE A 171 -27.90 5.38 7.78
C ILE A 171 -27.01 6.41 8.49
N LYS A 172 -27.60 7.40 9.19
CA LYS A 172 -26.85 8.44 9.91
C LYS A 172 -26.03 7.82 11.04
N ASN A 173 -26.68 6.99 11.86
CA ASN A 173 -26.04 6.35 12.99
C ASN A 173 -24.95 5.38 12.53
N LEU A 174 -25.22 4.61 11.47
CA LEU A 174 -24.24 3.72 10.87
C LEU A 174 -23.00 4.47 10.38
N LEU A 175 -23.17 5.53 9.59
CA LEU A 175 -22.04 6.27 8.99
C LEU A 175 -21.23 7.06 10.02
N HIS A 176 -21.86 7.59 11.07
CA HIS A 176 -21.15 8.24 12.18
C HIS A 176 -20.33 7.22 12.97
N ALA A 177 -20.95 6.11 13.39
CA ALA A 177 -20.25 5.05 14.12
C ALA A 177 -19.09 4.49 13.29
N TRP A 178 -19.30 4.26 11.99
CA TRP A 178 -18.26 3.76 11.09
C TRP A 178 -17.11 4.76 10.95
N HIS A 179 -17.40 6.05 10.83
CA HIS A 179 -16.37 7.09 10.80
C HIS A 179 -15.53 7.10 12.08
N ASP A 180 -16.17 7.16 13.25
CA ASP A 180 -15.50 7.23 14.55
C ASP A 180 -14.62 6.00 14.79
N HIS A 181 -15.13 4.83 14.45
CA HIS A 181 -14.38 3.59 14.56
C HIS A 181 -13.17 3.55 13.62
N LEU A 182 -13.31 4.02 12.37
CA LEU A 182 -12.21 4.08 11.42
C LEU A 182 -11.07 5.01 11.85
N GLU A 183 -11.39 6.12 12.51
CA GLU A 183 -10.37 7.05 13.00
C GLU A 183 -9.61 6.49 14.23
N ARG A 184 -10.16 5.51 14.93
CA ARG A 184 -9.52 4.85 16.09
C ARG A 184 -8.68 3.63 15.73
N LEU A 185 -8.75 3.13 14.50
CA LEU A 185 -7.99 1.95 14.09
C LEU A 185 -6.47 2.23 14.12
N PRO A 186 -5.64 1.26 14.55
CA PRO A 186 -4.18 1.40 14.61
C PRO A 186 -3.52 1.26 13.22
N ILE A 187 -3.98 2.04 12.24
CA ILE A 187 -3.54 1.98 10.85
C ILE A 187 -2.06 2.33 10.72
N GLU A 188 -1.61 3.37 11.41
CA GLU A 188 -0.21 3.82 11.35
C GLU A 188 0.77 2.79 11.93
N LEU A 189 0.34 2.02 12.93
CA LEU A 189 1.15 0.91 13.46
C LEU A 189 1.33 -0.19 12.41
N ALA A 190 0.24 -0.59 11.73
CA ALA A 190 0.29 -1.59 10.67
C ALA A 190 1.11 -1.10 9.45
N LYS A 191 0.90 0.14 8.99
CA LYS A 191 1.70 0.78 7.93
C LYS A 191 3.20 0.75 8.28
N THR A 192 3.54 1.20 9.48
CA THR A 192 4.92 1.26 9.97
C THR A 192 5.55 -0.13 10.05
N ALA A 193 4.80 -1.15 10.48
CA ALA A 193 5.30 -2.53 10.54
C ALA A 193 5.69 -3.07 9.16
N ILE A 194 4.84 -2.90 8.15
CA ILE A 194 5.13 -3.35 6.77
C ILE A 194 6.31 -2.57 6.21
N LYS A 195 6.32 -1.23 6.37
CA LYS A 195 7.41 -0.37 5.90
C LYS A 195 8.75 -0.73 6.54
N SER A 196 8.78 -0.88 7.86
CA SER A 196 9.98 -1.27 8.60
C SER A 196 10.52 -2.61 8.11
N PHE A 197 9.65 -3.59 7.87
CA PHE A 197 10.07 -4.87 7.32
C PHE A 197 10.64 -4.73 5.89
N ALA A 198 10.07 -3.87 5.05
CA ALA A 198 10.63 -3.58 3.72
C ALA A 198 12.07 -3.01 3.80
N GLU A 199 12.35 -2.15 4.78
CA GLU A 199 13.69 -1.62 5.03
C GLU A 199 14.65 -2.72 5.52
N VAL A 200 14.18 -3.63 6.38
CA VAL A 200 14.96 -4.80 6.81
C VAL A 200 15.38 -5.65 5.61
N ILE A 201 14.45 -5.95 4.68
CA ILE A 201 14.81 -6.71 3.47
C ILE A 201 15.73 -5.88 2.56
N SER A 202 15.54 -4.56 2.45
CA SER A 202 16.41 -3.67 1.68
C SER A 202 17.87 -3.75 2.16
N ASN A 203 18.08 -3.77 3.48
CA ASN A 203 19.40 -3.97 4.08
C ASN A 203 20.00 -5.34 3.76
N ILE A 204 19.18 -6.41 3.73
CA ILE A 204 19.64 -7.74 3.32
C ILE A 204 20.08 -7.74 1.86
N VAL A 205 19.34 -7.08 0.97
CA VAL A 205 19.72 -6.97 -0.45
C VAL A 205 21.07 -6.26 -0.61
N LEU A 206 21.31 -5.19 0.15
CA LEU A 206 22.59 -4.47 0.12
C LEU A 206 23.76 -5.37 0.55
N LEU A 207 23.59 -6.09 1.67
CA LEU A 207 24.61 -7.05 2.16
C LEU A 207 24.91 -8.15 1.13
N GLN A 208 23.87 -8.66 0.46
CA GLN A 208 24.03 -9.66 -0.60
C GLN A 208 24.73 -9.09 -1.84
N GLU A 209 24.47 -7.84 -2.20
CA GLU A 209 25.12 -7.17 -3.33
C GLU A 209 26.63 -6.96 -3.09
N GLU A 210 27.01 -6.58 -1.87
CA GLU A 210 28.42 -6.49 -1.46
C GLU A 210 29.13 -7.85 -1.60
N GLU A 211 28.50 -8.94 -1.12
CA GLU A 211 29.05 -10.29 -1.23
C GLU A 211 29.22 -10.73 -2.69
N ILE A 212 28.20 -10.52 -3.53
CA ILE A 212 28.23 -10.92 -4.94
C ILE A 212 29.29 -10.12 -5.71
N THR A 213 29.44 -8.84 -5.40
CA THR A 213 30.47 -7.99 -6.01
C THR A 213 31.87 -8.51 -5.69
N LEU A 214 32.12 -8.87 -4.43
CA LEU A 214 33.40 -9.46 -4.03
C LEU A 214 33.63 -10.84 -4.65
N ARG A 215 32.58 -11.67 -4.77
CA ARG A 215 32.66 -12.96 -5.47
C ARG A 215 33.07 -12.79 -6.92
N ARG A 216 32.45 -11.85 -7.65
CA ARG A 216 32.81 -11.55 -9.05
C ARG A 216 34.25 -11.09 -9.17
N ARG A 217 34.73 -10.26 -8.23
CA ARG A 217 36.15 -9.86 -8.18
C ARG A 217 37.09 -11.06 -7.98
N CYS A 218 36.75 -12.01 -7.09
CA CYS A 218 37.52 -13.24 -6.93
C CYS A 218 37.57 -14.05 -8.23
N GLU A 219 36.44 -14.17 -8.93
CA GLU A 219 36.37 -14.86 -10.23
C GLU A 219 37.23 -14.17 -11.30
N ASP A 220 37.27 -12.84 -11.33
CA ASP A 220 38.08 -12.07 -12.28
C ASP A 220 39.57 -12.19 -11.98
N THR A 221 39.99 -12.09 -10.71
CA THR A 221 41.38 -12.35 -10.30
C THR A 221 41.79 -13.79 -10.65
N ARG A 222 40.91 -14.76 -10.43
CA ARG A 222 41.16 -16.16 -10.79
C ARG A 222 41.34 -16.34 -12.29
N ARG A 223 40.47 -15.73 -13.11
CA ARG A 223 40.60 -15.75 -14.58
C ARG A 223 41.90 -15.10 -15.05
N ASP A 224 42.33 -14.00 -14.42
CA ASP A 224 43.59 -13.34 -14.75
C ASP A 224 44.80 -14.22 -14.40
N ARG A 225 44.82 -14.81 -13.20
CA ARG A 225 45.83 -15.80 -12.79
C ARG A 225 45.90 -16.96 -13.78
N ASP A 226 44.77 -17.58 -14.11
CA ASP A 226 44.73 -18.73 -15.03
C ASP A 226 45.24 -18.37 -16.44
N ARG A 227 44.92 -17.15 -16.91
CA ARG A 227 45.48 -16.62 -18.17
C ARG A 227 47.00 -16.41 -18.07
N LYS A 228 47.51 -15.88 -16.95
CA LYS A 228 48.95 -15.67 -16.74
C LYS A 228 49.72 -16.98 -16.65
N ILE A 229 49.17 -17.98 -15.98
CA ILE A 229 49.71 -19.35 -15.93
C ILE A 229 49.80 -19.91 -17.35
N ALA A 230 48.71 -19.88 -18.12
CA ALA A 230 48.70 -20.39 -19.49
C ALA A 230 49.70 -19.65 -20.41
N GLN A 231 49.81 -18.32 -20.27
CA GLN A 231 50.79 -17.51 -21.00
C GLN A 231 52.23 -17.86 -20.61
N PHE A 232 52.48 -18.09 -19.32
CA PHE A 232 53.78 -18.49 -18.81
C PHE A 232 54.17 -19.87 -19.32
N GLU A 233 53.27 -20.86 -19.26
CA GLU A 233 53.52 -22.22 -19.76
C GLU A 233 53.85 -22.24 -21.24
N GLU A 234 53.09 -21.50 -22.06
CA GLU A 234 53.35 -21.37 -23.50
C GLU A 234 54.70 -20.69 -23.78
N TRP A 235 54.98 -19.56 -23.10
CA TRP A 235 56.25 -18.86 -23.26
C TRP A 235 57.43 -19.71 -22.80
N HIS A 236 57.30 -20.39 -21.66
CA HIS A 236 58.35 -21.23 -21.08
C HIS A 236 58.65 -22.43 -22.00
N ARG A 237 57.63 -23.04 -22.62
CA ARG A 237 57.82 -24.10 -23.61
C ARG A 237 58.67 -23.63 -24.79
N ARG A 238 58.31 -22.50 -25.41
CA ARG A 238 59.06 -21.91 -26.53
C ARG A 238 60.48 -21.47 -26.14
N TYR A 239 60.64 -20.96 -24.91
CA TYR A 239 61.94 -20.57 -24.37
C TYR A 239 62.86 -21.79 -24.23
N MET A 240 62.34 -22.89 -23.67
CA MET A 240 63.08 -24.15 -23.54
C MET A 240 63.39 -24.80 -24.89
N GLU A 241 62.45 -24.79 -25.84
CA GLU A 241 62.69 -25.25 -27.22
C GLU A 241 63.80 -24.45 -27.91
N ARG A 242 63.79 -23.12 -27.77
CA ARG A 242 64.85 -22.25 -28.32
C ARG A 242 66.20 -22.51 -27.65
N LYS A 243 66.23 -22.68 -26.32
CA LYS A 243 67.46 -23.02 -25.58
C LYS A 243 68.00 -24.39 -26.00
N ALA A 244 67.14 -25.39 -26.20
CA ALA A 244 67.52 -26.71 -26.69
C ALA A 244 68.06 -26.67 -28.13
N SER A 245 67.56 -25.76 -28.98
CA SER A 245 68.04 -25.58 -30.36
C SER A 245 69.39 -24.87 -30.50
N LEU A 246 69.88 -24.19 -29.46
CA LEU A 246 71.08 -23.36 -29.50
C LEU A 246 72.40 -24.12 -29.20
N GLY A 247 72.34 -25.35 -28.68
CA GLY A 247 73.53 -26.20 -28.43
C GLY A 247 74.51 -25.64 -27.38
N GLU A 248 75.32 -26.51 -26.76
CA GLU A 248 76.28 -26.18 -25.69
C GLU A 248 77.49 -25.30 -26.11
N ASP A 249 77.52 -24.72 -27.31
CA ASP A 249 78.69 -24.03 -27.87
C ASP A 249 78.55 -22.49 -27.97
N ALA A 250 78.18 -21.83 -26.88
CA ALA A 250 78.33 -20.38 -26.77
C ALA A 250 78.90 -20.00 -25.40
N ASN A 251 80.21 -19.73 -25.39
CA ASN A 251 81.02 -19.09 -24.34
C ASN A 251 80.20 -18.43 -23.21
N THR A 252 80.17 -19.11 -22.07
CA THR A 252 79.32 -18.83 -20.90
C THR A 252 79.71 -17.59 -20.07
N GLU A 253 80.70 -16.78 -20.47
CA GLU A 253 81.31 -15.83 -19.52
C GLU A 253 80.96 -14.34 -19.66
N VAL A 254 80.07 -13.90 -20.57
CA VAL A 254 79.80 -12.44 -20.74
C VAL A 254 78.31 -12.04 -20.75
N ALA A 255 77.37 -12.97 -20.58
CA ALA A 255 75.93 -12.64 -20.65
C ALA A 255 75.17 -12.76 -19.32
N GLU A 256 75.83 -13.18 -18.23
CA GLU A 256 75.16 -13.44 -16.94
C GLU A 256 74.99 -12.21 -16.03
N THR A 257 75.48 -11.02 -16.42
CA THR A 257 75.65 -9.92 -15.44
C THR A 257 74.59 -8.82 -15.40
N VAL A 258 73.54 -8.77 -16.24
CA VAL A 258 72.63 -7.60 -16.22
C VAL A 258 71.13 -7.85 -16.43
N ASN A 259 70.65 -9.05 -16.79
CA ASN A 259 69.20 -9.26 -16.96
C ASN A 259 68.61 -10.18 -15.88
N PRO A 260 67.64 -9.73 -15.05
CA PRO A 260 66.85 -10.61 -14.20
C PRO A 260 66.31 -11.77 -15.03
N ASP A 261 66.36 -13.00 -14.49
CA ASP A 261 65.84 -14.18 -15.18
C ASP A 261 64.34 -13.95 -15.52
N PRO A 262 63.96 -13.83 -16.82
CA PRO A 262 62.59 -13.56 -17.22
C PRO A 262 61.60 -14.67 -16.81
N VAL A 263 62.11 -15.82 -16.36
CA VAL A 263 61.34 -16.89 -15.73
C VAL A 263 60.94 -16.50 -14.30
N ILE A 264 61.87 -15.93 -13.52
CA ILE A 264 61.66 -15.52 -12.13
C ILE A 264 60.61 -14.40 -12.08
N ASP A 265 60.75 -13.36 -12.90
CA ASP A 265 59.83 -12.21 -12.91
C ASP A 265 58.38 -12.64 -13.26
N ARG A 266 58.23 -13.57 -14.22
CA ARG A 266 56.89 -14.08 -14.60
C ARG A 266 56.30 -15.00 -13.53
N LYS A 267 57.12 -15.81 -12.86
CA LYS A 267 56.67 -16.62 -11.71
C LYS A 267 56.25 -15.74 -10.55
N PHE A 268 57.01 -14.68 -10.25
CA PHE A 268 56.67 -13.72 -9.21
C PHE A 268 55.33 -13.03 -9.48
N ALA A 269 55.08 -12.62 -10.73
CA ALA A 269 53.79 -12.02 -11.10
C ALA A 269 52.59 -12.99 -10.95
N ILE A 270 52.78 -14.30 -11.15
CA ILE A 270 51.75 -15.32 -10.89
C ILE A 270 51.55 -15.50 -9.38
N GLU A 271 52.64 -15.59 -8.62
CA GLU A 271 52.61 -15.73 -7.16
C GLU A 271 51.91 -14.53 -6.49
N GLU A 272 52.15 -13.31 -6.97
CA GLU A 272 51.45 -12.11 -6.51
C GLU A 272 49.93 -12.22 -6.71
N LEU A 273 49.49 -12.73 -7.88
CA LEU A 273 48.06 -12.96 -8.16
C LEU A 273 47.47 -14.09 -7.30
N GLU A 274 48.25 -15.13 -6.99
CA GLU A 274 47.83 -16.22 -6.10
C GLU A 274 47.64 -15.75 -4.66
N ILE A 275 48.57 -14.95 -4.13
CA ILE A 275 48.46 -14.33 -2.81
C ILE A 275 47.22 -13.45 -2.76
N ARG A 276 47.06 -12.55 -3.75
CA ARG A 276 45.88 -11.68 -3.86
C ARG A 276 44.57 -12.46 -3.91
N LEU A 277 44.51 -13.52 -4.72
CA LEU A 277 43.31 -14.36 -4.83
C LEU A 277 42.97 -15.02 -3.50
N LYS A 278 43.97 -15.57 -2.80
CA LYS A 278 43.77 -16.23 -1.49
C LYS A 278 43.25 -15.26 -0.43
N GLU A 279 43.73 -14.03 -0.43
CA GLU A 279 43.23 -12.97 0.45
C GLU A 279 41.78 -12.57 0.11
N GLU A 280 41.48 -12.34 -1.17
CA GLU A 280 40.15 -12.00 -1.67
C GLU A 280 39.13 -13.12 -1.34
N GLU A 281 39.49 -14.38 -1.55
CA GLU A 281 38.66 -15.55 -1.24
C GLU A 281 38.42 -15.70 0.28
N GLY A 282 39.46 -15.44 1.09
CA GLY A 282 39.34 -15.43 2.55
C GLY A 282 38.44 -14.29 3.06
N HIS A 283 38.46 -13.13 2.40
CA HIS A 283 37.52 -12.05 2.70
C HIS A 283 36.09 -12.41 2.28
N HIS A 284 35.91 -12.97 1.07
CA HIS A 284 34.60 -13.42 0.59
C HIS A 284 33.96 -14.46 1.52
N LEU A 285 34.72 -15.45 2.00
CA LEU A 285 34.19 -16.46 2.91
C LEU A 285 33.68 -15.86 4.24
N ARG A 286 34.41 -14.87 4.79
CA ARG A 286 33.99 -14.16 6.00
C ARG A 286 32.74 -13.32 5.76
N LEU A 287 32.69 -12.59 4.64
CA LEU A 287 31.53 -11.79 4.27
C LEU A 287 30.30 -12.67 4.03
N ALA A 288 30.43 -13.76 3.29
CA ALA A 288 29.34 -14.72 3.04
C ALA A 288 28.74 -15.27 4.34
N ARG A 289 29.57 -15.59 5.34
CA ARG A 289 29.10 -15.98 6.68
C ARG A 289 28.31 -14.85 7.33
N GLN A 290 28.88 -13.64 7.34
CA GLN A 290 28.26 -12.47 7.96
C GLN A 290 26.90 -12.13 7.31
N VAL A 291 26.80 -12.21 5.99
CA VAL A 291 25.54 -11.99 5.26
C VAL A 291 24.49 -13.00 5.70
N ARG A 292 24.85 -14.30 5.82
CA ARG A 292 23.91 -15.34 6.28
C ARG A 292 23.44 -15.13 7.71
N GLU A 293 24.37 -14.85 8.62
CA GLU A 293 24.07 -14.61 10.03
C GLU A 293 23.17 -13.38 10.22
N LYS A 294 23.52 -12.25 9.59
CA LYS A 294 22.73 -11.02 9.65
C LYS A 294 21.35 -11.20 9.01
N SER A 295 21.27 -11.86 7.85
CA SER A 295 20.00 -12.12 7.17
C SER A 295 19.06 -12.96 8.05
N LEU A 296 19.58 -14.05 8.63
CA LEU A 296 18.78 -14.91 9.49
C LEU A 296 18.36 -14.18 10.78
N ALA A 297 19.28 -13.44 11.42
CA ALA A 297 18.98 -12.67 12.63
C ALA A 297 17.87 -11.64 12.37
N ASN A 298 17.97 -10.89 11.28
CA ASN A 298 16.98 -9.91 10.86
C ASN A 298 15.61 -10.56 10.59
N LEU A 299 15.58 -11.64 9.80
CA LEU A 299 14.32 -12.34 9.50
C LEU A 299 13.71 -12.95 10.76
N ARG A 300 14.53 -13.53 11.65
CA ARG A 300 14.08 -14.10 12.92
C ARG A 300 13.44 -13.06 13.84
N MET A 301 14.00 -11.85 13.87
CA MET A 301 13.51 -10.78 14.72
C MET A 301 12.24 -10.15 14.12
N HIS A 302 12.26 -9.79 12.84
CA HIS A 302 11.26 -8.89 12.28
C HIS A 302 10.08 -9.59 11.59
N LEU A 303 10.29 -10.78 11.01
CA LEU A 303 9.23 -11.48 10.28
C LEU A 303 8.08 -11.93 11.21
N PRO A 304 8.32 -12.52 12.40
CA PRO A 304 7.23 -12.84 13.33
C PRO A 304 6.49 -11.58 13.80
N GLU A 305 7.23 -10.51 14.12
CA GLU A 305 6.64 -9.27 14.60
C GLU A 305 5.74 -8.61 13.54
N LEU A 306 6.12 -8.67 12.25
CA LEU A 306 5.26 -8.21 11.16
C LEU A 306 3.91 -8.93 11.16
N PHE A 307 3.92 -10.27 11.15
CA PHE A 307 2.67 -11.03 11.09
C PHE A 307 1.86 -10.95 12.36
N ARG A 308 2.49 -10.76 13.53
CA ARG A 308 1.81 -10.43 14.77
C ARG A 308 1.04 -9.11 14.64
N ASN A 309 1.71 -8.04 14.22
CA ASN A 309 1.07 -6.74 14.02
C ASN A 309 -0.08 -6.81 12.99
N MET A 310 0.10 -7.55 11.90
CA MET A 310 -0.96 -7.71 10.89
C MET A 310 -2.14 -8.57 11.38
N ALA A 311 -1.87 -9.60 12.19
CA ALA A 311 -2.93 -10.40 12.82
C ALA A 311 -3.72 -9.58 13.83
N ASP A 312 -3.04 -8.80 14.67
CA ASP A 312 -3.64 -7.89 15.66
C ASP A 312 -4.49 -6.83 14.94
N PHE A 313 -3.94 -6.18 13.91
CA PHE A 313 -4.67 -5.21 13.09
C PHE A 313 -5.92 -5.80 12.43
N ALA A 314 -5.81 -6.97 11.82
CA ALA A 314 -6.95 -7.64 11.21
C ALA A 314 -8.01 -8.04 12.25
N SER A 315 -7.61 -8.39 13.48
CA SER A 315 -8.53 -8.62 14.60
C SER A 315 -9.29 -7.35 14.96
N PHE A 316 -8.61 -6.23 15.12
CA PHE A 316 -9.25 -4.94 15.40
C PHE A 316 -10.26 -4.54 14.32
N CYS A 317 -9.90 -4.71 13.05
CA CYS A 317 -10.81 -4.47 11.94
C CYS A 317 -12.03 -5.42 11.98
N HIS A 318 -11.81 -6.71 12.22
CA HIS A 318 -12.88 -7.70 12.31
C HIS A 318 -13.85 -7.39 13.46
N GLU A 319 -13.33 -7.08 14.65
CA GLU A 319 -14.13 -6.72 15.83
C GLU A 319 -14.94 -5.45 15.57
N MET A 320 -14.31 -4.42 15.01
CA MET A 320 -14.97 -3.18 14.62
C MET A 320 -16.13 -3.44 13.65
N TYR A 321 -15.89 -4.17 12.56
CA TYR A 321 -16.93 -4.45 11.56
C TYR A 321 -18.03 -5.38 12.10
N SER A 322 -17.67 -6.33 12.97
CA SER A 322 -18.64 -7.19 13.66
C SER A 322 -19.49 -6.42 14.68
N HIS A 323 -18.96 -5.32 15.23
CA HIS A 323 -19.74 -4.41 16.07
C HIS A 323 -20.69 -3.56 15.21
N LEU A 324 -20.19 -2.99 14.10
CA LEU A 324 -21.00 -2.23 13.16
C LEU A 324 -22.16 -3.06 12.57
N SER A 325 -21.92 -4.33 12.24
CA SER A 325 -22.96 -5.21 11.68
C SER A 325 -24.11 -5.45 12.64
N LYS A 326 -23.84 -5.49 13.96
CA LYS A 326 -24.89 -5.61 15.00
C LYS A 326 -25.78 -4.37 15.10
N PHE A 327 -25.27 -3.19 14.76
CA PHE A 327 -26.06 -1.95 14.70
C PHE A 327 -26.79 -1.78 13.37
N ALA A 328 -26.27 -2.38 12.30
CA ALA A 328 -26.81 -2.32 10.95
C ALA A 328 -27.97 -3.31 10.75
N VAL A 329 -28.99 -3.27 11.60
CA VAL A 329 -30.17 -4.13 11.46
C VAL A 329 -31.12 -3.52 10.44
N LEU A 330 -31.33 -4.21 9.32
CA LEU A 330 -32.41 -3.87 8.40
C LEU A 330 -33.75 -3.98 9.16
N PRO A 331 -34.65 -2.99 9.07
CA PRO A 331 -36.01 -3.17 9.53
C PRO A 331 -36.55 -4.44 8.89
N LYS A 332 -37.05 -5.39 9.70
CA LYS A 332 -37.75 -6.56 9.16
C LYS A 332 -38.79 -6.03 8.19
N ASP A 333 -38.76 -6.51 6.96
CA ASP A 333 -39.81 -6.20 5.99
C ASP A 333 -41.14 -6.39 6.71
N GLU A 334 -41.93 -5.32 6.80
CA GLU A 334 -43.34 -5.41 7.13
C GLU A 334 -43.94 -6.26 6.01
N VAL A 335 -43.97 -7.57 6.26
CA VAL A 335 -44.65 -8.54 5.43
C VAL A 335 -46.09 -8.08 5.34
N GLN A 336 -46.47 -7.76 4.12
CA GLN A 336 -47.79 -7.33 3.67
C GLN A 336 -48.91 -8.02 4.47
N GLY A 337 -49.76 -7.21 5.09
CA GLY A 337 -51.11 -7.56 5.52
C GLY A 337 -52.10 -6.70 4.76
#